data_AF-A0A535NAS9-F1
#
_entry.id   AF-A0A535NAS9-F1
#
_cell.length_a   1.000
_cell.length_b   1.000
_cell.length_c   1.000
_cell.angle_alpha   90.00
_cell.angle_beta   90.00
_cell.angle_gamma   90.00
#
_symmetry.space_group_name_H-M   'P 1'
#
loop_
_entity.id
_entity.type
_entity.pdbx_description
1 polymer ?
#
loop_
_entity_poly.entity_id
_entity_poly.type
_entity_poly.pdbx_seq_one_letter_code
_entity_poly.pdbx_strand_id
1 'polypeptide(L)'
;MLRLRDLPRLHIHAPRSWRDIAVHLDPDLTSATPTYGDNCRRAGRAFSLRRAQAGDLIVFLARLQPHNRPAGFHLVGCLEVKDALQDVVRDPGPGWWDANAHVRRARATTRWDAFWVFKGGRATHLFDHAVPFTRRETEITFGTITRWPAHRTELQTIGSYTRAVRRLDGAGEEWLRTISLS
;
A
#
# COMPACT_ATOMS: atom_id res chain seq x y z
N MET A 1 15.23 -13.37 -7.96
CA MET A 1 13.92 -12.79 -8.31
C MET A 1 12.87 -13.63 -7.59
N LEU A 2 11.96 -13.01 -6.84
CA LEU A 2 10.97 -13.72 -6.01
C LEU A 2 9.89 -14.34 -6.89
N ARG A 3 9.60 -15.63 -6.76
CA ARG A 3 8.52 -16.29 -7.46
C ARG A 3 7.31 -16.49 -6.55
N LEU A 4 6.13 -16.62 -7.13
CA LEU A 4 4.91 -16.80 -6.34
C LEU A 4 4.96 -18.07 -5.48
N ARG A 5 5.53 -19.17 -5.99
CA ARG A 5 5.73 -20.42 -5.24
C ARG A 5 6.58 -20.26 -3.98
N ASP A 6 7.44 -19.25 -3.94
CA ASP A 6 8.32 -18.97 -2.81
C ASP A 6 7.55 -18.22 -1.68
N LEU A 7 6.25 -17.94 -1.89
CA LEU A 7 5.34 -17.30 -0.93
C LEU A 7 4.30 -18.32 -0.44
N PRO A 8 4.57 -19.04 0.67
CA PRO A 8 3.79 -20.21 1.09
C PRO A 8 2.31 -19.91 1.31
N ARG A 9 1.97 -18.70 1.75
CA ARG A 9 0.58 -18.29 2.02
C ARG A 9 -0.16 -17.73 0.80
N LEU A 10 0.54 -17.40 -0.28
CA LEU A 10 -0.07 -16.73 -1.44
C LEU A 10 -0.21 -17.65 -2.67
N HIS A 11 0.73 -18.58 -2.88
CA HIS A 11 0.71 -19.46 -4.06
C HIS A 11 -0.52 -20.39 -4.15
N ILE A 12 -1.21 -20.61 -3.03
CA ILE A 12 -2.45 -21.41 -2.97
C ILE A 12 -3.64 -20.67 -3.60
N HIS A 13 -3.59 -19.34 -3.65
CA HIS A 13 -4.68 -18.50 -4.16
C HIS A 13 -4.55 -18.17 -5.65
N ALA A 14 -3.47 -18.60 -6.29
CA ALA A 14 -3.18 -18.32 -7.69
C ALA A 14 -3.19 -19.58 -8.56
N PRO A 15 -3.45 -19.44 -9.87
CA PRO A 15 -3.33 -20.55 -10.82
C PRO A 15 -1.96 -21.22 -10.74
N ARG A 16 -1.91 -22.55 -10.89
CA ARG A 16 -0.66 -23.32 -10.84
C ARG A 16 0.38 -22.80 -11.85
N SER A 17 -0.07 -22.36 -13.03
CA SER A 17 0.79 -21.80 -14.07
C SER A 17 1.51 -20.51 -13.67
N TRP A 18 1.05 -19.82 -12.62
CA TRP A 18 1.66 -18.56 -12.15
C TRP A 18 2.73 -18.78 -11.09
N ARG A 19 2.89 -20.01 -10.59
CA ARG A 19 3.80 -20.35 -9.49
C ARG A 19 5.25 -20.02 -9.80
N ASP A 20 5.67 -20.20 -11.05
CA ASP A 20 7.04 -19.98 -11.49
C ASP A 20 7.30 -18.57 -12.03
N ILE A 21 6.26 -17.74 -12.10
CA ILE A 21 6.36 -16.36 -12.56
C ILE A 21 6.96 -15.50 -11.44
N ALA A 22 7.85 -14.60 -11.83
CA ALA A 22 8.39 -13.60 -10.95
C ALA A 22 7.29 -12.61 -10.50
N VAL A 23 7.24 -12.32 -9.21
CA VAL A 23 6.25 -11.41 -8.63
C VAL A 23 6.91 -10.18 -8.03
N HIS A 24 6.22 -9.06 -8.17
CA HIS A 24 6.52 -7.83 -7.46
C HIS A 24 5.73 -7.83 -6.14
N LEU A 25 6.36 -8.31 -5.07
CA LEU A 25 5.76 -8.29 -3.73
C LEU A 25 6.03 -6.93 -3.09
N ASP A 26 5.09 -6.00 -3.28
CA ASP A 26 5.10 -4.69 -2.66
C ASP A 26 3.63 -4.19 -2.57
N PRO A 27 3.11 -3.84 -1.37
CA PRO A 27 3.79 -3.91 -0.09
C PRO A 27 4.04 -5.37 0.36
N ASP A 28 5.16 -5.60 1.04
CA ASP A 28 5.41 -6.81 1.81
C ASP A 28 5.09 -6.54 3.28
N LEU A 29 3.88 -6.92 3.70
CA LEU A 29 3.39 -6.70 5.07
C LEU A 29 3.59 -7.92 5.99
N THR A 30 4.12 -9.03 5.47
CA THR A 30 4.12 -10.32 6.18
C THR A 30 5.51 -10.88 6.48
N SER A 31 6.54 -10.40 5.78
CA SER A 31 7.92 -10.77 6.08
C SER A 31 8.35 -10.28 7.46
N ALA A 32 9.38 -10.91 8.03
CA ALA A 32 9.97 -10.51 9.30
C ALA A 32 10.44 -9.04 9.35
N THR A 33 10.77 -8.48 8.19
CA THR A 33 10.98 -7.04 8.00
C THR A 33 10.00 -6.55 6.93
N PRO A 34 8.82 -6.05 7.32
CA PRO A 34 7.85 -5.53 6.37
C PRO A 34 8.40 -4.30 5.65
N THR A 35 8.09 -4.17 4.36
CA THR A 35 8.49 -3.01 3.57
C THR A 35 7.43 -2.61 2.55
N TYR A 36 7.41 -1.32 2.21
CA TYR A 36 6.64 -0.78 1.08
C TYR A 36 7.54 0.20 0.32
N GLY A 37 7.55 0.15 -1.00
CA GLY A 37 8.35 1.03 -1.84
C GLY A 37 7.49 1.82 -2.82
N ASP A 38 7.84 3.10 -3.04
CA ASP A 38 7.22 3.88 -4.11
C ASP A 38 8.14 5.01 -4.57
N ASN A 39 7.86 5.56 -5.75
CA ASN A 39 8.58 6.70 -6.27
C ASN A 39 7.95 8.02 -5.83
N CYS A 40 8.31 8.47 -4.63
CA CYS A 40 7.78 9.68 -4.04
C CYS A 40 8.17 10.99 -4.79
N ARG A 41 9.12 10.94 -5.73
CA ARG A 41 9.52 12.10 -6.55
C ARG A 41 8.81 12.18 -7.89
N ARG A 42 8.69 11.05 -8.59
CA ARG A 42 8.19 10.99 -9.98
C ARG A 42 6.75 10.53 -10.06
N ALA A 43 6.29 9.67 -9.13
CA ALA A 43 4.90 9.28 -9.07
C ALA A 43 4.11 10.34 -8.31
N GLY A 44 3.43 11.24 -9.02
CA GLY A 44 2.61 12.30 -8.41
C GLY A 44 1.55 11.77 -7.42
N ARG A 45 1.15 10.50 -7.56
CA ARG A 45 0.24 9.82 -6.64
C ARG A 45 0.89 9.47 -5.29
N ALA A 46 2.20 9.25 -5.26
CA ALA A 46 2.98 8.90 -4.07
C ALA A 46 3.64 10.13 -3.42
N PHE A 47 3.52 11.33 -4.00
CA PHE A 47 4.24 12.53 -3.58
C PHE A 47 4.07 12.85 -2.09
N SER A 48 2.86 12.67 -1.55
CA SER A 48 2.54 12.93 -0.15
C SER A 48 3.35 12.06 0.84
N LEU A 49 3.82 10.88 0.41
CA LEU A 49 4.61 9.97 1.25
C LEU A 49 5.96 10.58 1.69
N ARG A 50 6.45 11.63 1.03
CA ARG A 50 7.65 12.36 1.47
C ARG A 50 7.48 13.02 2.84
N ARG A 51 6.24 13.20 3.29
CA ARG A 51 5.89 13.78 4.58
C ARG A 51 5.70 12.73 5.67
N ALA A 52 5.78 11.44 5.33
CA ALA A 52 5.61 10.37 6.30
C ALA A 52 6.76 10.39 7.32
N GLN A 53 6.42 10.26 8.59
CA GLN A 53 7.32 10.24 9.73
C GLN A 53 7.21 8.92 10.48
N ALA A 54 8.18 8.64 11.35
CA ALA A 54 8.09 7.48 12.22
C ALA A 54 6.82 7.57 13.10
N GLY A 55 6.06 6.47 13.17
CA GLY A 55 4.76 6.39 13.87
C GLY A 55 3.53 6.68 13.00
N ASP A 56 3.71 7.17 11.77
CA ASP A 56 2.60 7.30 10.81
C ASP A 56 2.14 5.93 10.32
N LEU A 57 0.86 5.84 9.91
CA LEU A 57 0.31 4.66 9.27
C LEU A 57 0.08 4.91 7.78
N ILE A 58 0.63 4.04 6.93
CA ILE A 58 0.27 3.93 5.52
C ILE A 58 -0.82 2.86 5.42
N VAL A 59 -2.05 3.27 5.13
CA VAL A 59 -3.20 2.34 5.00
C VAL A 59 -3.42 1.99 3.53
N PHE A 60 -3.53 0.70 3.23
CA PHE A 60 -3.64 0.20 1.86
C PHE A 60 -5.11 -0.05 1.49
N LEU A 61 -5.50 0.50 0.34
CA LEU A 61 -6.82 0.35 -0.27
C LEU A 61 -6.73 -0.49 -1.54
N ALA A 62 -7.57 -1.51 -1.66
CA ALA A 62 -7.67 -2.35 -2.85
C ALA A 62 -9.09 -2.32 -3.44
N ARG A 63 -9.19 -2.36 -4.77
CA ARG A 63 -10.46 -2.65 -5.45
C ARG A 63 -10.60 -4.17 -5.57
N LEU A 64 -11.55 -4.74 -4.85
CA LEU A 64 -11.83 -6.17 -4.86
C LEU A 64 -13.13 -6.44 -5.61
N GLN A 65 -13.19 -7.56 -6.34
CA GLN A 65 -14.36 -8.03 -7.08
C GLN A 65 -14.70 -9.44 -6.61
N PRO A 66 -15.63 -9.60 -5.65
CA PRO A 66 -16.15 -10.90 -5.29
C PRO A 66 -16.87 -11.54 -6.49
N HIS A 67 -16.92 -12.87 -6.53
CA HIS A 67 -17.55 -13.59 -7.65
C HIS A 67 -19.06 -13.31 -7.76
N ASN A 68 -19.73 -13.05 -6.64
CA ASN A 68 -21.19 -12.91 -6.52
C ASN A 68 -21.64 -11.51 -6.07
N ARG A 69 -20.77 -10.51 -6.08
CA ARG A 69 -21.09 -9.13 -5.67
C ARG A 69 -20.40 -8.11 -6.58
N PRO A 70 -20.90 -6.88 -6.71
CA PRO A 70 -20.20 -5.83 -7.44
C PRO A 70 -18.82 -5.52 -6.84
N ALA A 71 -17.91 -4.99 -7.67
CA ALA A 71 -16.63 -4.50 -7.18
C ALA A 71 -16.79 -3.36 -6.18
N GLY A 72 -15.91 -3.34 -5.18
CA GLY A 72 -15.85 -2.28 -4.19
C GLY A 72 -14.42 -2.02 -3.72
N PHE A 73 -14.20 -0.86 -3.13
CA PHE A 73 -12.95 -0.54 -2.46
C PHE A 73 -12.97 -1.09 -1.03
N HIS A 74 -11.83 -1.63 -0.60
CA HIS A 74 -11.65 -2.20 0.73
C HIS A 74 -10.28 -1.84 1.28
N LEU A 75 -10.21 -1.53 2.57
CA LEU A 75 -8.94 -1.48 3.28
C LEU A 75 -8.46 -2.92 3.52
N VAL A 76 -7.17 -3.17 3.27
CA VAL A 76 -6.61 -4.54 3.30
C VAL A 76 -5.46 -4.71 4.28
N GLY A 77 -4.94 -3.63 4.84
CA GLY A 77 -3.84 -3.66 5.78
C GLY A 77 -3.22 -2.28 5.97
N CYS A 78 -2.24 -2.23 6.86
CA CYS A 78 -1.49 -1.02 7.16
C CYS A 78 0.00 -1.33 7.32
N LEU A 79 0.83 -0.31 7.08
CA LEU A 79 2.24 -0.28 7.44
C LEU A 79 2.46 0.88 8.40
N GLU A 80 2.93 0.57 9.61
CA GLU A 80 3.44 1.58 10.52
C GLU A 80 4.84 1.98 10.05
N VAL A 81 5.07 3.26 9.79
CA VAL A 81 6.37 3.74 9.37
C VAL A 81 7.31 3.71 10.58
N LYS A 82 8.32 2.84 10.53
CA LYS A 82 9.39 2.81 11.55
C LYS A 82 10.61 3.61 11.11
N ASP A 83 10.95 3.50 9.83
CA ASP A 83 12.11 4.12 9.21
C ASP A 83 11.86 4.25 7.70
N ALA A 84 12.62 5.08 7.01
CA ALA A 84 12.53 5.22 5.56
C ALA A 84 13.91 5.37 4.92
N LEU A 85 14.22 4.51 3.96
CA LEU A 85 15.32 4.71 3.03
C LEU A 85 14.83 5.63 1.90
N GLN A 86 15.35 6.86 1.88
CA GLN A 86 14.84 7.93 1.02
C GLN A 86 15.71 8.15 -0.22
N ASP A 87 15.09 8.64 -1.30
CA ASP A 87 15.76 9.12 -2.53
C ASP A 87 16.88 8.19 -3.04
N VAL A 88 16.56 6.91 -3.20
CA VAL A 88 17.54 5.87 -3.57
C VAL A 88 17.95 6.03 -5.04
N VAL A 89 19.11 6.64 -5.25
CA VAL A 89 19.71 6.92 -6.57
C VAL A 89 20.94 6.06 -6.90
N ARG A 90 21.38 5.23 -5.96
CA ARG A 90 22.47 4.25 -6.09
C ARG A 90 22.26 3.12 -5.08
N ASP A 91 23.02 2.05 -5.19
CA ASP A 91 22.93 0.94 -4.23
C ASP A 91 23.27 1.46 -2.81
N PRO A 92 22.34 1.34 -1.83
CA PRO A 92 22.59 1.72 -0.45
C PRO A 92 23.49 0.73 0.31
N GLY A 93 23.91 -0.37 -0.34
CA GLY A 93 24.58 -1.49 0.33
C GLY A 93 23.58 -2.44 1.01
N PRO A 94 24.08 -3.48 1.69
CA PRO A 94 23.22 -4.43 2.41
C PRO A 94 22.48 -3.75 3.57
N GLY A 95 21.24 -4.15 3.82
CA GLY A 95 20.42 -3.56 4.87
C GLY A 95 19.01 -4.13 4.95
N TRP A 96 18.18 -3.54 5.83
CA TRP A 96 16.82 -4.03 6.09
C TRP A 96 15.89 -3.94 4.85
N TRP A 97 16.27 -3.15 3.86
CA TRP A 97 15.57 -2.95 2.59
C TRP A 97 15.88 -4.02 1.53
N ASP A 98 16.81 -4.95 1.78
CA ASP A 98 17.27 -5.92 0.77
C ASP A 98 16.15 -6.84 0.23
N ALA A 99 15.10 -7.02 1.03
CA ALA A 99 13.92 -7.78 0.63
C ALA A 99 12.96 -6.99 -0.27
N ASN A 100 13.03 -5.65 -0.25
CA ASN A 100 12.07 -4.80 -0.95
C ASN A 100 12.15 -4.98 -2.47
N ALA A 101 10.99 -5.02 -3.13
CA ALA A 101 10.89 -5.29 -4.55
C ALA A 101 11.58 -4.21 -5.42
N HIS A 102 11.56 -2.95 -5.00
CA HIS A 102 12.19 -1.84 -5.73
C HIS A 102 13.73 -1.91 -5.66
N VAL A 103 14.29 -2.26 -4.49
CA VAL A 103 15.74 -2.48 -4.33
C VAL A 103 16.20 -3.66 -5.16
N ARG A 104 15.51 -4.80 -5.08
CA ARG A 104 15.83 -6.00 -5.87
C ARG A 104 15.78 -5.72 -7.36
N ARG A 105 14.75 -5.00 -7.82
CA ARG A 105 14.64 -4.55 -9.22
C ARG A 105 15.81 -3.65 -9.60
N ALA A 106 16.13 -2.65 -8.79
CA ALA A 106 17.20 -1.70 -9.09
C ALA A 106 18.58 -2.37 -9.14
N ARG A 107 18.88 -3.32 -8.25
CA ARG A 107 20.11 -4.13 -8.32
C ARG A 107 20.19 -4.98 -9.58
N ALA A 108 19.07 -5.59 -9.97
CA ALA A 108 19.02 -6.43 -11.17
C ALA A 108 19.10 -5.65 -12.49
N THR A 109 18.73 -4.36 -12.48
CA THR A 109 18.56 -3.54 -13.71
C THR A 109 19.39 -2.27 -13.74
N THR A 110 20.18 -2.02 -12.69
CA THR A 110 20.91 -0.76 -12.40
C THR A 110 20.06 0.52 -12.39
N ARG A 111 18.73 0.39 -12.42
CA ARG A 111 17.78 1.52 -12.46
C ARG A 111 17.40 1.99 -11.06
N TRP A 112 18.19 2.93 -10.55
CA TRP A 112 17.94 3.63 -9.30
C TRP A 112 17.23 4.97 -9.57
N ASP A 113 15.90 4.98 -9.52
CA ASP A 113 15.06 6.08 -9.98
C ASP A 113 14.53 6.99 -8.85
N ALA A 114 15.30 7.15 -7.76
CA ALA A 114 14.97 7.98 -6.60
C ALA A 114 13.69 7.53 -5.87
N PHE A 115 13.43 6.23 -5.86
CA PHE A 115 12.35 5.65 -5.05
C PHE A 115 12.68 5.71 -3.56
N TRP A 116 11.66 5.57 -2.74
CA TRP A 116 11.77 5.45 -1.29
C TRP A 116 11.36 4.04 -0.89
N VAL A 117 11.87 3.56 0.23
CA VAL A 117 11.44 2.33 0.89
C VAL A 117 11.09 2.66 2.33
N PHE A 118 9.90 2.29 2.76
CA PHE A 118 9.42 2.43 4.12
C PHE A 118 9.56 1.11 4.86
N LYS A 119 10.15 1.14 6.05
CA LYS A 119 10.26 0.00 6.95
C LYS A 119 9.01 -0.07 7.84
N GLY A 120 8.42 -1.25 7.94
CA GLY A 120 7.31 -1.50 8.85
C GLY A 120 7.72 -1.57 10.32
N GLY A 121 6.89 -1.00 11.18
CA GLY A 121 6.89 -1.11 12.63
C GLY A 121 6.10 -2.33 13.12
N ARG A 122 5.82 -2.37 14.43
CA ARG A 122 5.15 -3.51 15.08
C ARG A 122 3.67 -3.57 14.76
N ALA A 123 3.05 -2.43 14.44
CA ALA A 123 1.65 -2.38 14.06
C ALA A 123 1.42 -2.69 12.56
N THR A 124 2.47 -3.02 11.79
CA THR A 124 2.33 -3.41 10.38
C THR A 124 1.68 -4.79 10.25
N HIS A 125 0.56 -4.88 9.54
CA HIS A 125 -0.11 -6.16 9.26
C HIS A 125 -1.11 -6.06 8.09
N LEU A 126 -1.47 -7.22 7.55
CA LEU A 126 -2.69 -7.37 6.76
C LEU A 126 -3.87 -7.50 7.71
N PHE A 127 -5.01 -6.90 7.37
CA PHE A 127 -6.24 -7.10 8.14
C PHE A 127 -6.76 -8.52 7.96
N ASP A 128 -7.31 -9.11 9.03
CA ASP A 128 -7.90 -10.46 9.00
C ASP A 128 -9.01 -10.57 7.95
N HIS A 129 -9.76 -9.48 7.78
CA HIS A 129 -10.78 -9.33 6.78
C HIS A 129 -10.66 -7.97 6.08
N ALA A 130 -10.92 -7.97 4.77
CA ALA A 130 -10.97 -6.73 3.99
C ALA A 130 -12.14 -5.86 4.49
N VAL A 131 -11.85 -4.64 4.94
CA VAL A 131 -12.84 -3.73 5.51
C VAL A 131 -13.46 -2.91 4.37
N PRO A 132 -14.79 -2.96 4.14
CA PRO A 132 -15.43 -2.18 3.09
C PRO A 132 -15.14 -0.68 3.24
N PHE A 133 -14.81 -0.03 2.14
CA PHE A 133 -14.61 1.41 2.07
C PHE A 133 -15.64 2.00 1.11
N THR A 134 -16.78 2.39 1.67
CA THR A 134 -17.95 2.88 0.93
C THR A 134 -18.03 4.39 0.96
N ARG A 135 -19.12 4.95 0.44
CA ARG A 135 -19.45 6.37 0.61
C ARG A 135 -19.37 6.83 2.06
N ARG A 136 -19.89 6.05 3.01
CA ARG A 136 -19.88 6.40 4.43
C ARG A 136 -18.45 6.59 4.93
N GLU A 137 -17.57 5.62 4.70
CA GLU A 137 -16.18 5.68 5.15
C GLU A 137 -15.40 6.78 4.43
N THR A 138 -15.72 7.05 3.16
CA THR A 138 -15.16 8.16 2.39
C THR A 138 -15.51 9.51 3.02
N GLU A 139 -16.77 9.68 3.43
CA GLU A 139 -17.25 10.90 4.08
C GLU A 139 -16.64 11.09 5.48
N ILE A 140 -16.39 10.01 6.24
CA ILE A 140 -15.65 10.06 7.50
C ILE A 140 -14.18 10.45 7.25
N THR A 141 -13.56 9.82 6.25
CA THR A 141 -12.11 9.93 5.99
C THR A 141 -11.72 11.30 5.45
N PHE A 142 -12.48 11.81 4.47
CA PHE A 142 -12.14 13.06 3.79
C PHE A 142 -13.05 14.22 4.22
N GLY A 143 -14.13 13.96 4.96
CA GLY A 143 -15.09 14.97 5.36
C GLY A 143 -15.97 15.46 4.20
N THR A 144 -16.60 16.62 4.43
CA THR A 144 -17.57 17.26 3.53
C THR A 144 -16.98 17.79 2.22
N ILE A 145 -15.65 17.74 2.05
CA ILE A 145 -14.99 18.10 0.78
C ILE A 145 -15.27 17.09 -0.33
N THR A 146 -15.75 15.90 0.03
CA THR A 146 -16.11 14.85 -0.93
C THR A 146 -17.38 15.24 -1.66
N ARG A 147 -17.27 15.50 -2.96
CA ARG A 147 -18.40 15.75 -3.83
C ARG A 147 -18.88 14.43 -4.42
N TRP A 148 -20.19 14.26 -4.48
CA TRP A 148 -20.86 13.09 -5.06
C TRP A 148 -21.71 13.51 -6.26
N PRO A 149 -21.12 13.68 -7.47
CA PRO A 149 -21.86 14.07 -8.65
C PRO A 149 -22.84 12.97 -9.06
N ALA A 150 -24.09 13.34 -9.39
CA ALA A 150 -25.12 12.37 -9.79
C ALA A 150 -24.76 11.53 -11.02
N HIS A 151 -23.85 12.02 -11.87
CA HIS A 151 -23.39 11.32 -13.08
C HIS A 151 -22.22 10.33 -12.81
N ARG A 152 -21.76 10.18 -11.57
CA ARG A 152 -20.69 9.24 -11.20
C ARG A 152 -21.19 8.19 -10.23
N THR A 153 -20.78 6.96 -10.45
CA THR A 153 -20.97 5.89 -9.48
C THR A 153 -20.15 6.14 -8.21
N GLU A 154 -20.52 5.47 -7.12
CA GLU A 154 -19.76 5.49 -5.88
C GLU A 154 -18.30 5.05 -6.13
N LEU A 155 -18.13 3.92 -6.82
CA LEU A 155 -16.82 3.36 -7.17
C LEU A 155 -15.93 4.37 -7.94
N GLN A 156 -16.49 5.07 -8.93
CA GLN A 156 -15.77 6.11 -9.68
C GLN A 156 -15.38 7.29 -8.80
N THR A 157 -16.28 7.70 -7.89
CA THR A 157 -16.04 8.84 -7.00
C THR A 157 -14.94 8.50 -6.00
N ILE A 158 -15.05 7.39 -5.27
CA ILE A 158 -14.03 6.93 -4.33
C ILE A 158 -12.68 6.83 -5.03
N GLY A 159 -12.62 6.15 -6.18
CA GLY A 159 -11.39 5.99 -6.95
C GLY A 159 -10.74 7.30 -7.39
N SER A 160 -11.51 8.39 -7.51
CA SER A 160 -10.96 9.71 -7.83
C SER A 160 -10.30 10.39 -6.62
N TYR A 161 -10.85 10.21 -5.42
CA TYR A 161 -10.29 10.76 -4.17
C TYR A 161 -9.09 9.95 -3.66
N THR A 162 -9.10 8.64 -3.88
CA THR A 162 -8.06 7.70 -3.43
C THR A 162 -7.00 7.41 -4.50
N ARG A 163 -7.04 8.10 -5.65
CA ARG A 163 -6.06 7.94 -6.73
C ARG A 163 -4.63 8.31 -6.32
N ALA A 164 -4.48 9.19 -5.35
CA ALA A 164 -3.21 9.63 -4.80
C ALA A 164 -3.23 9.47 -3.28
N VAL A 165 -2.05 9.19 -2.70
CA VAL A 165 -1.86 9.15 -1.25
C VAL A 165 -2.23 10.51 -0.67
N ARG A 166 -3.10 10.48 0.32
CA ARG A 166 -3.52 11.65 1.10
C ARG A 166 -2.93 11.52 2.49
N ARG A 167 -2.31 12.60 2.95
CA ARG A 167 -2.12 12.79 4.39
C ARG A 167 -3.48 13.18 4.96
N LEU A 168 -3.85 12.54 6.05
CA LEU A 168 -5.11 12.73 6.74
C LEU A 168 -4.79 13.13 8.18
N ASP A 169 -5.55 14.07 8.69
CA ASP A 169 -5.47 14.55 10.06
C ASP A 169 -6.92 14.61 10.62
N GLY A 170 -7.10 14.62 11.95
CA GLY A 170 -8.42 14.74 12.59
C GLY A 170 -9.28 13.49 12.48
N ALA A 171 -10.60 13.64 12.25
CA ALA A 171 -11.56 12.54 12.31
C ALA A 171 -11.24 11.36 11.36
N GLY A 172 -10.72 11.66 10.16
CA GLY A 172 -10.32 10.63 9.22
C GLY A 172 -9.09 9.84 9.68
N GLU A 173 -8.14 10.52 10.34
CA GLU A 173 -6.98 9.87 10.97
C GLU A 173 -7.42 8.99 12.14
N GLU A 174 -8.26 9.52 13.05
CA GLU A 174 -8.77 8.80 14.22
C GLU A 174 -9.52 7.52 13.81
N TRP A 175 -10.39 7.62 12.80
CA TRP A 175 -11.11 6.47 12.28
C TRP A 175 -10.17 5.43 11.68
N LEU A 176 -9.24 5.83 10.81
CA LEU A 176 -8.27 4.91 10.22
C LEU A 176 -7.35 4.25 11.26
N ARG A 177 -6.93 4.99 12.30
CA ARG A 177 -6.17 4.42 13.42
C ARG A 177 -6.97 3.39 14.18
N THR A 178 -8.27 3.64 14.42
CA THR A 178 -9.15 2.67 15.08
C THR A 178 -9.23 1.36 14.30
N ILE A 179 -9.38 1.42 12.98
CA ILE A 179 -9.42 0.23 12.11
C ILE A 179 -8.04 -0.45 12.03
N SER A 180 -6.96 0.34 12.03
CA SER A 180 -5.61 -0.17 11.78
C SER A 180 -4.89 -0.66 13.03
N LEU A 181 -5.43 -0.42 14.22
CA LEU A 181 -4.82 -0.77 15.51
C LEU A 181 -5.75 -1.62 16.39
N SER A 182 -6.94 -1.96 15.90
CA SER A 182 -7.86 -2.92 16.51
C SER A 182 -7.35 -4.35 16.35
#